data_AF-A0AAJ2AXG8-F1
#
_entry.id   AF-A0AAJ2AXG8-F1
#
_cell.length_a   1.000
_cell.length_b   1.000
_cell.length_c   1.000
_cell.angle_alpha   90.00
_cell.angle_beta   90.00
_cell.angle_gamma   90.00
#
_symmetry.space_group_name_H-M   'P 1'
#
loop_
_entity.id
_entity.type
_entity.pdbx_description
1 polymer ?
#
loop_
_entity_poly.entity_id
_entity_poly.type
_entity_poly.pdbx_seq_one_letter_code
_entity_poly.pdbx_strand_id
1 'polypeptide(L)'
;MHKSQRSRNVAGAGSGKKLRRHPERLFWHRLALALGMSVARAQREIDSVEFADWMAFYNIEPFGERIADIRMGMLAATTANIHRDPKTKAFEPADFMPWVKQPKKEILFDDPKDQARFVALALFGIDIKQAKGKKFKVKRRSGGEKD
;
A
#
# COMPACT_ATOMS: atom_id res chain seq x y z
N MET A 1 48.34 19.63 5.16
CA MET A 1 47.24 19.68 4.16
C MET A 1 46.37 18.44 4.29
N HIS A 2 45.31 18.49 5.08
CA HIS A 2 44.34 17.40 5.22
C HIS A 2 43.10 17.73 4.35
N LYS A 3 42.85 16.95 3.30
CA LYS A 3 41.67 17.11 2.45
C LYS A 3 40.45 16.51 3.15
N SER A 4 39.53 17.38 3.55
CA SER A 4 38.22 17.04 4.10
C SER A 4 37.38 16.24 3.09
N GLN A 5 37.03 15.01 3.44
CA GLN A 5 36.04 14.21 2.73
C GLN A 5 34.64 14.82 2.96
N ARG A 6 34.07 15.44 1.92
CA ARG A 6 32.64 15.78 1.90
C ARG A 6 31.82 14.49 1.78
N SER A 7 31.25 14.06 2.90
CA SER A 7 30.13 13.13 2.95
C SER A 7 28.99 13.64 2.07
N ARG A 8 28.65 12.90 1.01
CA ARG A 8 27.45 13.11 0.21
C ARG A 8 26.27 12.53 0.97
N ASN A 9 25.48 13.39 1.60
CA ASN A 9 24.20 13.02 2.19
C ASN A 9 23.26 12.45 1.11
N VAL A 10 22.87 11.20 1.28
CA VAL A 10 21.95 10.47 0.39
C VAL A 10 20.53 10.96 0.64
N ALA A 11 20.06 11.89 -0.20
CA ALA A 11 18.67 12.35 -0.23
C ALA A 11 17.75 11.27 -0.87
N GLY A 12 17.60 10.11 -0.22
CA GLY A 12 16.87 8.96 -0.79
C GLY A 12 15.43 8.76 -0.29
N ALA A 13 15.03 9.39 0.81
CA ALA A 13 13.78 9.01 1.50
C ALA A 13 12.49 9.57 0.85
N GLY A 14 12.59 10.52 -0.07
CA GLY A 14 11.44 11.23 -0.64
C GLY A 14 10.88 10.65 -1.95
N SER A 15 11.69 9.94 -2.74
CA SER A 15 11.28 9.52 -4.10
C SER A 15 10.29 8.35 -4.08
N GLY A 16 10.48 7.38 -3.18
CA GLY A 16 9.62 6.20 -3.05
C GLY A 16 8.20 6.55 -2.57
N LYS A 17 8.06 7.52 -1.65
CA LYS A 17 6.74 8.00 -1.20
C LYS A 17 5.97 8.72 -2.31
N LYS A 18 6.66 9.50 -3.14
CA LYS A 18 6.04 10.18 -4.31
C LYS A 18 5.56 9.16 -5.33
N LEU A 19 6.34 8.11 -5.59
CA LEU A 19 5.95 7.06 -6.54
C LEU A 19 4.71 6.30 -6.07
N ARG A 20 4.61 5.99 -4.77
CA ARG A 20 3.43 5.33 -4.18
C ARG A 20 2.13 6.14 -4.23
N ARG A 21 2.21 7.47 -4.38
CA ARG A 21 1.04 8.35 -4.46
C ARG A 21 0.45 8.47 -5.87
N HIS A 22 1.17 8.03 -6.91
CA HIS A 22 0.74 8.10 -8.30
C HIS A 22 0.68 6.68 -8.90
N PRO A 23 -0.49 6.00 -8.87
CA PRO A 23 -0.63 4.62 -9.32
C PRO A 23 -0.25 4.41 -10.79
N GLU A 24 -0.57 5.38 -11.66
CA GLU A 24 -0.18 5.37 -13.08
C GLU A 24 1.34 5.36 -13.26
N ARG A 25 2.07 6.19 -12.51
CA ARG A 25 3.53 6.25 -12.58
C ARG A 25 4.17 4.93 -12.13
N LEU A 26 3.60 4.28 -11.12
CA LEU A 26 4.01 2.92 -10.73
C LEU A 26 3.73 1.91 -11.82
N PHE A 27 2.59 2.04 -12.49
CA PHE A 27 2.21 1.14 -13.56
C PHE A 27 3.15 1.24 -14.77
N TRP A 28 3.57 2.45 -15.16
CA TRP A 28 4.61 2.63 -16.19
C TRP A 28 5.90 1.86 -15.90
N HIS A 29 6.37 1.86 -14.65
CA HIS A 29 7.54 1.09 -14.26
C HIS A 29 7.32 -0.43 -14.35
N ARG A 30 6.11 -0.91 -14.03
CA ARG A 30 5.76 -2.34 -14.14
C ARG A 30 5.67 -2.77 -15.60
N LEU A 31 4.97 -1.99 -16.43
CA LEU A 31 4.77 -2.30 -17.83
C LEU A 31 6.11 -2.27 -18.60
N ALA A 32 6.93 -1.24 -18.37
CA ALA A 32 8.25 -1.16 -19.00
C ALA A 32 9.18 -2.32 -18.60
N LEU A 33 9.13 -2.78 -17.35
CA LEU A 33 9.86 -3.95 -16.89
C LEU A 33 9.41 -5.23 -17.62
N ALA A 34 8.10 -5.43 -17.76
CA ALA A 34 7.53 -6.60 -18.44
C ALA A 34 7.87 -6.62 -19.95
N LEU A 35 7.93 -5.44 -20.58
CA LEU A 35 8.30 -5.27 -21.99
C LEU A 35 9.82 -5.26 -22.22
N GLY A 36 10.64 -5.33 -21.17
CA GLY A 36 12.10 -5.32 -21.28
C GLY A 36 12.68 -4.00 -21.81
N MET A 37 12.03 -2.87 -21.53
CA MET A 37 12.45 -1.55 -22.02
C MET A 37 12.43 -0.45 -20.96
N SER A 38 12.95 0.73 -21.31
CA SER A 38 12.91 1.90 -20.43
C SER A 38 11.53 2.56 -20.42
N VAL A 39 11.17 3.21 -19.31
CA VAL A 39 9.90 3.97 -19.20
C VAL A 39 9.79 5.06 -20.27
N ALA A 40 10.89 5.76 -20.57
CA ALA A 40 10.89 6.81 -21.58
C ALA A 40 10.67 6.28 -23.00
N ARG A 41 11.06 5.03 -23.27
CA ARG A 41 10.72 4.37 -24.54
C ARG A 41 9.25 3.96 -24.55
N ALA A 42 8.78 3.31 -23.48
CA ALA A 42 7.39 2.90 -23.35
C ALA A 42 6.41 4.08 -23.53
N GLN A 43 6.66 5.23 -22.90
CA GLN A 43 5.82 6.42 -23.03
C GLN A 43 5.84 7.08 -24.42
N ARG A 44 6.81 6.74 -25.28
CA ARG A 44 6.85 7.23 -26.67
C ARG A 44 6.17 6.27 -27.64
N GLU A 45 6.17 4.99 -27.33
CA GLU A 45 5.63 3.93 -28.20
C GLU A 45 4.18 3.57 -27.88
N ILE A 46 3.77 3.70 -26.61
CA ILE A 46 2.44 3.34 -26.12
C ILE A 46 1.63 4.62 -25.91
N ASP A 47 0.48 4.73 -26.56
CA ASP A 47 -0.42 5.85 -26.39
C ASP A 47 -1.28 5.73 -25.11
N SER A 48 -2.09 6.75 -24.83
CA SER A 48 -2.93 6.77 -23.63
C SER A 48 -4.03 5.71 -23.62
N VAL A 49 -4.53 5.30 -24.78
CA VAL A 49 -5.61 4.30 -24.92
C VAL A 49 -5.03 2.92 -24.63
N GLU A 50 -3.92 2.57 -25.29
CA GLU A 50 -3.24 1.31 -25.06
C GLU A 50 -2.73 1.21 -23.61
N PHE A 51 -2.23 2.32 -23.03
CA PHE A 51 -1.85 2.35 -21.63
C PHE A 51 -3.04 2.07 -20.67
N ALA A 52 -4.22 2.61 -20.98
CA ALA A 52 -5.44 2.35 -20.21
C ALA A 52 -5.88 0.88 -20.35
N ASP A 53 -5.78 0.31 -21.55
CA ASP A 53 -6.05 -1.11 -21.78
C ASP A 53 -5.08 -2.01 -21.01
N TRP A 54 -3.79 -1.68 -20.99
CA TRP A 54 -2.81 -2.38 -20.16
C TRP A 54 -3.15 -2.31 -18.66
N MET A 55 -3.64 -1.16 -18.18
CA MET A 55 -4.11 -1.04 -16.79
C MET A 55 -5.35 -1.90 -16.53
N ALA A 56 -6.31 -1.92 -17.45
CA ALA A 56 -7.50 -2.75 -17.35
C ALA A 56 -7.13 -4.24 -17.36
N PHE A 57 -6.25 -4.64 -18.27
CA PHE A 57 -5.70 -5.99 -18.34
C PHE A 57 -5.01 -6.38 -17.03
N TYR A 58 -4.14 -5.53 -16.48
CA TYR A 58 -3.47 -5.80 -15.20
C TYR A 58 -4.44 -5.97 -14.01
N ASN A 59 -5.61 -5.34 -14.05
CA ASN A 59 -6.63 -5.53 -13.01
C ASN A 59 -7.33 -6.89 -13.11
N ILE A 60 -7.45 -7.45 -14.32
CA ILE A 60 -8.03 -8.77 -14.57
C ILE A 60 -6.98 -9.86 -14.34
N GLU A 61 -5.80 -9.68 -14.91
CA GLU A 61 -4.68 -10.63 -14.86
C GLU A 61 -3.39 -9.92 -14.42
N PRO A 62 -3.18 -9.80 -13.09
CA PRO A 62 -2.00 -9.13 -12.56
C PRO A 62 -0.70 -9.90 -12.85
N PHE A 63 0.35 -9.17 -13.21
CA PHE A 63 1.66 -9.74 -13.53
C PHE A 63 2.83 -9.11 -12.75
N GLY A 64 4.00 -9.74 -12.85
CA GLY A 64 5.26 -9.29 -12.27
C GLY A 64 5.54 -9.84 -10.87
N GLU A 65 6.70 -9.43 -10.33
CA GLU A 65 7.30 -10.01 -9.12
C GLU A 65 6.41 -9.99 -7.88
N ARG A 66 5.52 -9.01 -7.72
CA ARG A 66 4.63 -8.96 -6.56
C ARG A 66 3.64 -10.14 -6.52
N ILE A 67 3.20 -10.61 -7.68
CA ILE A 67 2.33 -11.78 -7.76
C ILE A 67 3.15 -13.05 -7.56
N ALA A 68 4.38 -13.08 -8.09
CA ALA A 68 5.32 -14.18 -7.83
C ALA A 68 5.62 -14.33 -6.31
N ASP A 69 5.87 -13.22 -5.62
CA ASP A 69 6.07 -13.17 -4.17
C ASP A 69 4.86 -13.70 -3.39
N ILE A 70 3.63 -13.41 -3.83
CA ILE A 70 2.42 -13.95 -3.20
C ILE A 70 2.37 -15.47 -3.36
N ARG A 71 2.59 -15.98 -4.57
CA ARG A 71 2.61 -17.42 -4.85
C ARG A 71 3.69 -18.11 -4.02
N MET A 72 4.89 -17.52 -3.95
CA MET A 72 5.99 -18.04 -3.14
C MET A 72 5.72 -17.94 -1.64
N GLY A 73 5.07 -16.87 -1.18
CA GLY A 73 4.65 -16.70 0.20
C GLY A 73 3.64 -17.76 0.63
N MET A 74 2.71 -18.15 -0.25
CA MET A 74 1.79 -19.26 0.02
C MET A 74 2.54 -20.57 0.21
N LEU A 75 3.49 -20.89 -0.69
CA LEU A 75 4.29 -22.11 -0.58
C LEU A 75 5.17 -22.12 0.68
N ALA A 76 5.80 -20.99 1.00
CA ALA A 76 6.63 -20.83 2.19
C ALA A 76 5.80 -21.01 3.47
N ALA A 77 4.59 -20.41 3.54
CA ALA A 77 3.69 -20.57 4.67
C ALA A 77 3.22 -22.01 4.84
N THR A 78 2.85 -22.70 3.75
CA THR A 78 2.51 -24.12 3.80
C THR A 78 3.67 -24.95 4.36
N THR A 79 4.88 -24.73 3.83
CA THR A 79 6.08 -25.47 4.25
C THR A 79 6.42 -25.21 5.71
N ALA A 80 6.37 -23.94 6.15
CA ALA A 80 6.64 -23.56 7.53
C ALA A 80 5.60 -24.14 8.49
N ASN A 81 4.31 -24.11 8.12
CA ASN A 81 3.23 -24.58 8.98
C ASN A 81 3.20 -26.10 9.15
N ILE A 82 3.69 -26.86 8.17
CA ILE A 82 3.86 -28.32 8.29
C ILE A 82 4.92 -28.66 9.35
N HIS A 83 5.96 -27.84 9.49
CA HIS A 83 7.07 -28.06 10.43
C HIS A 83 6.94 -27.31 11.75
N ARG A 84 5.88 -26.50 11.95
CA ARG A 84 5.73 -25.70 13.17
C ARG A 84 5.22 -26.55 14.34
N ASP A 85 5.49 -26.09 15.56
CA ASP A 85 4.81 -26.59 16.76
C ASP A 85 3.30 -26.25 16.69
N PRO A 86 2.38 -27.23 16.81
CA PRO A 86 0.94 -27.00 16.79
C PRO A 86 0.44 -25.95 17.81
N LYS A 87 1.16 -25.75 18.91
CA LYS A 87 0.83 -24.77 19.96
C LYS A 87 1.21 -23.33 19.59
N THR A 88 2.03 -23.15 18.57
CA THR A 88 2.47 -21.82 18.10
C THR A 88 1.55 -21.28 17.01
N LYS A 89 1.49 -19.94 16.92
CA LYS A 89 0.73 -19.25 15.88
C LYS A 89 1.19 -19.70 14.50
N ALA A 90 0.23 -20.03 13.62
CA ALA A 90 0.52 -20.35 12.23
C ALA A 90 1.11 -19.14 11.49
N PHE A 91 2.05 -19.39 10.61
CA PHE A 91 2.60 -18.38 9.71
C PHE A 91 1.60 -18.10 8.59
N GLU A 92 1.40 -16.82 8.29
CA GLU A 92 0.61 -16.39 7.13
C GLU A 92 1.52 -16.22 5.91
N PRO A 93 1.01 -16.30 4.66
CA PRO A 93 1.80 -15.98 3.47
C PRO A 93 2.44 -14.59 3.53
N ALA A 94 1.74 -13.62 4.12
CA ALA A 94 2.25 -12.28 4.38
C ALA A 94 3.48 -12.27 5.28
N ASP A 95 3.72 -13.32 6.07
CA ASP A 95 4.89 -13.41 6.93
C ASP A 95 6.21 -13.47 6.16
N PHE A 96 6.15 -13.96 4.92
CA PHE A 96 7.27 -14.17 4.01
C PHE A 96 7.37 -13.09 2.92
N MET A 97 6.53 -12.05 2.95
CA MET A 97 6.52 -10.95 1.98
C MET A 97 6.91 -9.61 2.63
N PRO A 98 8.19 -9.17 2.52
CA PRO A 98 8.69 -7.98 3.21
C PRO A 98 7.91 -6.69 2.91
N TRP A 99 7.31 -6.59 1.72
CA TRP A 99 6.56 -5.40 1.29
C TRP A 99 5.10 -5.38 1.77
N VAL A 100 4.55 -6.51 2.22
CA VAL A 100 3.21 -6.63 2.82
C VAL A 100 3.23 -6.25 4.30
N LYS A 101 4.32 -6.56 5.01
CA LYS A 101 4.57 -6.18 6.42
C LYS A 101 4.85 -4.68 6.60
N GLN A 102 4.02 -3.81 6.05
CA GLN A 102 3.91 -2.48 6.61
C GLN A 102 2.97 -2.58 7.80
N PRO A 103 3.47 -2.51 9.05
CA PRO A 103 2.59 -2.49 10.18
C PRO A 103 1.69 -1.27 10.00
N LYS A 104 0.39 -1.50 9.80
CA LYS A 104 -0.60 -0.52 10.24
C LYS A 104 -0.31 -0.37 11.72
N LYS A 105 0.31 0.73 12.13
CA LYS A 105 0.31 1.09 13.54
C LYS A 105 -1.16 1.23 13.89
N GLU A 106 -1.70 0.22 14.55
CA GLU A 106 -2.99 0.34 15.20
C GLU A 106 -2.82 1.47 16.19
N ILE A 107 -3.61 2.53 15.99
CA ILE A 107 -3.69 3.61 16.97
C ILE A 107 -4.56 3.02 18.09
N LEU A 108 -3.92 2.34 19.05
CA LEU A 108 -4.53 2.00 20.33
C LEU A 108 -4.35 3.18 21.28
N PHE A 109 -5.47 3.68 21.80
CA PHE A 109 -5.48 4.61 22.92
C PHE A 109 -5.57 3.83 24.24
N ASP A 110 -4.94 4.33 25.30
CA ASP A 110 -4.95 3.69 26.63
C ASP A 110 -6.37 3.60 27.23
N ASP A 111 -7.24 4.56 26.92
CA ASP A 111 -8.66 4.58 27.34
C ASP A 111 -9.57 4.10 26.19
N PRO A 112 -10.38 3.03 26.40
CA PRO A 112 -11.40 2.59 25.44
C PRO A 112 -12.38 3.69 25.00
N LYS A 113 -12.64 4.71 25.82
CA LYS A 113 -13.49 5.86 25.47
C LYS A 113 -12.83 6.75 24.42
N ASP A 114 -11.53 6.92 24.48
CA ASP A 114 -10.78 7.70 23.50
C ASP A 114 -10.61 6.91 22.20
N GLN A 115 -10.53 5.58 22.27
CA GLN A 115 -10.64 4.70 21.09
C GLN A 115 -12.00 4.89 20.39
N ALA A 116 -13.10 4.80 21.14
CA ALA A 116 -14.45 4.97 20.60
C ALA A 116 -14.64 6.38 19.99
N ARG A 117 -14.11 7.42 20.67
CA ARG A 117 -14.14 8.80 20.18
C ARG A 117 -13.35 8.95 18.89
N PHE A 118 -12.16 8.37 18.78
CA PHE A 118 -11.36 8.42 17.57
C PHE A 118 -12.06 7.74 16.40
N VAL A 119 -12.62 6.54 16.62
CA VAL A 119 -13.39 5.82 15.60
C VAL A 119 -14.60 6.63 15.14
N ALA A 120 -15.36 7.22 16.06
CA ALA A 120 -16.52 8.04 15.70
C ALA A 120 -16.15 9.33 14.96
N LEU A 121 -15.04 9.97 15.33
CA LEU A 121 -14.55 11.15 14.64
C LEU A 121 -14.04 10.79 13.24
N ALA A 122 -13.25 9.72 13.11
CA ALA A 122 -12.65 9.31 11.85
C ALA A 122 -13.67 8.76 10.84
N LEU A 123 -14.63 7.95 11.30
CA LEU A 123 -15.62 7.31 10.43
C LEU A 123 -16.88 8.15 10.21
N PHE A 124 -17.33 8.85 11.25
CA PHE A 124 -18.63 9.54 11.24
C PHE A 124 -18.52 11.06 11.37
N GLY A 125 -17.32 11.61 11.63
CA GLY A 125 -17.13 13.04 11.85
C GLY A 125 -17.78 13.57 13.13
N ILE A 126 -18.06 12.69 14.11
CA ILE A 126 -18.78 13.04 15.33
C ILE A 126 -17.83 12.97 16.53
N ASP A 127 -17.77 14.05 17.29
CA ASP A 127 -17.13 14.03 18.60
C ASP A 127 -18.13 13.61 19.69
N ILE A 128 -18.01 12.37 20.15
CA ILE A 128 -18.90 11.76 21.15
C ILE A 128 -18.93 12.56 22.47
N LYS A 129 -17.82 13.21 22.87
CA LYS A 129 -17.79 14.03 24.11
C LYS A 129 -18.66 15.28 23.97
N GLN A 130 -18.73 15.86 22.77
CA GLN A 130 -19.55 17.05 22.47
C GLN A 130 -21.00 16.71 22.11
N ALA A 131 -21.25 15.45 21.74
CA ALA A 131 -22.53 14.99 21.19
C ALA A 131 -23.58 14.55 22.24
N LYS A 132 -23.25 14.53 23.54
CA LYS A 132 -24.18 14.03 24.58
C LYS A 132 -25.55 14.72 24.50
N GLY A 133 -26.57 13.96 24.12
CA GLY A 133 -27.98 14.40 24.07
C GLY A 133 -28.43 15.10 22.78
N LYS A 134 -27.56 15.31 21.79
CA LYS A 134 -27.91 16.00 20.52
C LYS A 134 -28.05 15.00 19.37
N LYS A 135 -29.11 15.16 18.57
CA LYS A 135 -29.30 14.39 17.33
C LYS A 135 -28.44 15.01 16.23
N PHE A 136 -27.51 14.23 15.66
CA PHE A 136 -26.69 14.66 14.52
C PHE A 136 -27.22 14.01 13.24
N LYS A 137 -27.43 14.81 12.19
CA LYS A 137 -27.68 14.28 10.84
C LYS A 137 -26.35 13.81 10.27
N VAL A 138 -26.12 12.51 10.27
CA VAL A 138 -24.97 11.88 9.61
C VAL A 138 -25.17 12.02 8.10
N LYS A 139 -24.58 13.05 7.50
CA LYS A 139 -24.38 13.06 6.04
C LYS A 139 -23.25 12.08 5.77
N ARG A 140 -23.57 10.86 5.31
CA ARG A 140 -22.59 10.07 4.58
C ARG A 140 -22.09 10.96 3.44
N ARG A 141 -20.78 11.19 3.35
CA ARG A 141 -20.20 11.68 2.09
C ARG A 141 -20.53 10.60 1.06
N SER A 142 -21.60 10.79 0.30
CA SER A 142 -21.73 10.18 -1.01
C SER A 142 -20.43 10.49 -1.73
N GLY A 143 -19.71 9.45 -2.14
CA GLY A 143 -18.54 9.61 -2.99
C GLY A 143 -18.96 10.51 -4.14
N GLY A 144 -18.37 11.70 -4.20
CA GLY A 144 -18.53 12.58 -5.33
C GLY A 144 -17.83 11.92 -6.50
N GLU A 145 -18.64 11.33 -7.37
CA GLU A 145 -18.42 11.29 -8.80
C GLU A 145 -18.06 12.71 -9.26
N LYS A 146 -16.80 12.85 -9.68
CA LYS A 146 -16.45 13.65 -10.85
C LYS A 146 -16.33 12.56 -11.93
N ASP A 147 -17.19 12.51 -12.94
CA ASP A 147 -17.65 13.59 -13.81
C ASP A 147 -19.16 13.56 -14.08
#